data_AF-A0A931TDK4-F1
#
_entry.id   AF-A0A931TDK4-F1
#
_cell.length_a   1.000
_cell.length_b   1.000
_cell.length_c   1.000
_cell.angle_alpha   90.00
_cell.angle_beta   90.00
_cell.angle_gamma   90.00
#
_symmetry.space_group_name_H-M   'P 1'
#
loop_
_entity.id
_entity.type
_entity.pdbx_description
1 polymer ?
#
loop_
_entity_poly.entity_id
_entity_poly.type
_entity_poly.pdbx_seq_one_letter_code
_entity_poly.pdbx_strand_id
1 'polypeptide(L)'
;MPEFYAPIDPDELRRERARARELRKSAWWKRRIASGVCYYCRRSVGPTSLTMDHIVPLGRGGTSVRGNVVPSCKDCNTRKQSLVPVEWAEYLARLEERAEE
;
A
#
# COMPACT_ATOMS: atom_id res chain seq x y z
N MET A 1 7.76 -16.80 -8.11
CA MET A 1 7.18 -15.55 -8.66
C MET A 1 6.47 -15.95 -9.94
N PRO A 2 5.21 -15.57 -10.17
CA PRO A 2 4.49 -15.95 -11.40
C PRO A 2 5.26 -15.45 -12.62
N GLU A 3 5.36 -16.27 -13.66
CA GLU A 3 6.14 -16.05 -14.90
C GLU A 3 5.69 -14.84 -15.73
N PHE A 4 4.63 -14.13 -15.31
CA PHE A 4 3.97 -13.07 -16.07
C PHE A 4 4.49 -11.65 -15.79
N TYR A 5 5.35 -11.44 -14.79
CA TYR A 5 5.87 -10.11 -14.49
C TYR A 5 7.25 -9.91 -15.13
N ALA A 6 7.41 -8.82 -15.87
CA ALA A 6 8.71 -8.43 -16.40
C ALA A 6 9.73 -8.30 -15.25
N PRO A 7 10.95 -8.85 -15.40
CA PRO A 7 12.00 -8.70 -14.40
C PRO A 7 12.33 -7.21 -14.24
N ILE A 8 12.34 -6.74 -13.00
CA ILE A 8 12.63 -5.34 -12.69
C ILE A 8 14.11 -5.17 -12.44
N ASP A 9 14.68 -4.13 -13.04
CA ASP A 9 16.04 -3.71 -12.79
C ASP A 9 16.24 -3.42 -11.27
N PRO A 10 17.16 -4.13 -10.59
CA PRO A 10 17.48 -3.88 -9.19
C PRO A 10 17.81 -2.40 -8.88
N ASP A 11 18.40 -1.67 -9.82
CA ASP A 11 18.70 -0.24 -9.67
C ASP A 11 17.46 0.63 -9.73
N GLU A 12 16.50 0.30 -10.59
CA GLU A 12 15.19 0.93 -10.59
C GLU A 12 14.45 0.69 -9.26
N LEU A 13 14.45 -0.55 -8.76
CA LEU A 13 13.86 -0.87 -7.46
C LEU A 13 14.52 -0.09 -6.31
N ARG A 14 15.85 0.07 -6.33
CA ARG A 14 16.58 0.91 -5.37
C ARG A 14 16.15 2.37 -5.43
N ARG A 15 16.05 2.93 -6.64
CA ARG A 15 15.60 4.32 -6.88
C ARG A 15 14.18 4.55 -6.38
N GLU A 16 13.26 3.63 -6.67
CA GLU A 16 11.88 3.75 -6.21
C GLU A 16 11.74 3.63 -4.69
N ARG A 17 12.55 2.79 -4.04
CA ARG A 17 12.62 2.73 -2.57
C ARG A 17 13.17 4.02 -1.96
N ALA A 18 14.14 4.66 -2.61
CA ALA A 18 14.64 5.97 -2.16
C ALA A 18 13.55 7.05 -2.29
N ARG A 19 12.84 7.10 -3.42
CA ARG A 19 11.69 7.99 -3.63
C ARG A 19 10.59 7.78 -2.59
N ALA A 20 10.26 6.53 -2.23
CA ALA A 20 9.29 6.22 -1.17
C ALA A 20 9.71 6.80 0.19
N ARG A 21 10.99 6.67 0.56
CA ARG A 21 11.52 7.20 1.82
C ARG A 21 11.40 8.73 1.87
N GLU A 22 11.69 9.41 0.77
CA GLU A 22 11.56 10.85 0.69
C GLU A 22 10.10 11.29 0.74
N LEU A 23 9.22 10.61 -0.02
CA LEU A 23 7.79 10.88 0.00
C LEU A 23 7.20 10.70 1.41
N ARG A 24 7.66 9.70 2.18
CA ARG A 24 7.22 9.45 3.55
C ARG A 24 7.58 10.60 4.51
N LYS A 25 8.66 11.34 4.25
CA LYS A 25 9.06 12.50 5.06
C LYS A 25 8.28 13.77 4.70
N SER A 26 7.68 13.81 3.51
CA SER A 26 6.99 14.99 2.99
C SER A 26 5.80 15.43 3.86
N ALA A 27 5.50 16.73 3.85
CA ALA A 27 4.30 17.28 4.48
C ALA A 27 3.01 16.70 3.90
N TRP A 28 3.03 16.32 2.62
CA TRP A 28 1.89 15.65 1.98
C TRP A 28 1.58 14.31 2.66
N TRP A 29 2.60 13.48 2.92
CA TRP A 29 2.38 12.20 3.60
C TRP A 29 1.88 12.38 5.03
N LYS A 30 2.48 13.32 5.78
CA LYS A 30 2.02 13.66 7.14
C LYS A 30 0.55 14.08 7.17
N ARG A 31 0.10 14.88 6.20
CA ARG A 31 -1.33 15.24 6.05
C ARG A 31 -2.18 14.04 5.65
N ARG A 32 -1.67 13.15 4.78
CA ARG A 32 -2.39 11.97 4.31
C ARG A 32 -2.72 10.99 5.44
N ILE A 33 -1.80 10.80 6.40
CA ILE A 33 -1.99 9.91 7.55
C ILE A 33 -2.70 10.58 8.74
N ALA A 34 -2.92 11.90 8.70
CA ALA A 34 -3.41 12.67 9.85
C ALA A 34 -4.80 12.23 10.32
N SER A 35 -5.66 11.75 9.43
CA SER A 35 -6.98 11.20 9.80
C SER A 35 -6.88 9.88 10.57
N GLY A 36 -5.73 9.19 10.52
CA GLY A 36 -5.54 7.90 11.19
C GLY A 36 -6.36 6.75 10.60
N VAL A 37 -6.93 6.93 9.41
CA VAL A 37 -7.81 5.94 8.77
C VAL A 37 -7.05 5.09 7.75
N CYS A 38 -7.20 3.77 7.86
CA CYS A 38 -6.67 2.83 6.87
C CYS A 38 -7.43 2.96 5.54
N TYR A 39 -6.70 3.05 4.41
CA TYR A 39 -7.29 3.13 3.08
C TYR A 39 -8.16 1.91 2.76
N TYR A 40 -7.75 0.73 3.22
CA TYR A 40 -8.37 -0.54 2.89
C TYR A 40 -9.55 -0.88 3.80
N CYS A 41 -9.31 -1.17 5.08
CA CYS A 41 -10.39 -1.56 6.01
C CYS A 41 -11.20 -0.40 6.56
N ARG A 42 -10.85 0.86 6.21
CA ARG A 42 -11.55 2.08 6.64
C ARG A 42 -11.61 2.31 8.15
N ARG A 43 -10.97 1.44 8.96
CA ARG A 43 -10.87 1.59 10.41
C ARG A 43 -9.92 2.74 10.79
N SER A 44 -10.29 3.46 11.85
CA SER A 44 -9.40 4.40 12.51
C SER A 44 -8.44 3.64 13.43
N VAL A 45 -7.15 3.69 13.12
CA VAL A 45 -6.07 3.02 13.88
C VAL A 45 -5.06 4.01 14.46
N GLY A 46 -5.24 5.30 14.15
CA GLY A 46 -4.34 6.38 14.54
C GLY A 46 -3.20 6.61 13.55
N PRO A 47 -2.68 7.85 13.42
CA PRO A 47 -1.64 8.18 12.44
C PRO A 47 -0.32 7.41 12.60
N THR A 48 0.04 7.06 13.83
CA THR A 48 1.28 6.34 14.17
C THR A 48 1.26 4.87 13.77
N SER A 49 0.06 4.28 13.72
CA SER A 49 -0.17 2.87 13.37
C SER A 49 -0.28 2.65 11.85
N LEU A 50 -0.25 3.72 11.05
CA LEU A 50 -0.33 3.65 9.60
C LEU A 50 1.04 3.49 8.94
N THR A 51 1.11 2.59 7.98
CA THR A 51 2.25 2.36 7.09
C THR A 51 1.97 2.93 5.70
N MET A 52 3.04 3.22 4.96
CA MET A 52 2.97 3.52 3.55
C MET A 52 2.95 2.21 2.77
N ASP A 53 1.89 2.00 1.99
CA ASP A 53 1.76 0.85 1.11
C ASP A 53 1.66 1.31 -0.36
N HIS A 54 2.14 0.48 -1.27
CA HIS A 54 2.06 0.71 -2.71
C HIS A 54 0.92 -0.12 -3.30
N ILE A 55 -0.05 0.55 -3.94
CA ILE A 55 -1.20 -0.10 -4.58
C ILE A 55 -0.69 -1.13 -5.59
N VAL A 56 0.17 -0.69 -6.51
CA VAL A 56 0.99 -1.53 -7.37
C VAL A 56 2.36 -1.72 -6.70
N PRO A 57 2.73 -2.95 -6.30
CA PRO A 57 4.02 -3.21 -5.65
C PRO A 57 5.21 -2.77 -6.49
N LEU A 58 6.25 -2.24 -5.85
CA LEU A 58 7.49 -1.87 -6.55
C LEU A 58 8.13 -3.06 -7.30
N GLY A 59 8.02 -4.27 -6.74
CA GLY A 59 8.46 -5.52 -7.37
C GLY A 59 7.66 -5.95 -8.60
N ARG A 60 6.64 -5.16 -9.00
CA ARG A 60 5.81 -5.36 -10.20
C ARG A 60 5.72 -4.10 -11.08
N GLY A 61 6.68 -3.20 -10.97
CA GLY A 61 6.77 -1.99 -11.79
C GLY A 61 6.00 -0.80 -11.22
N GLY A 62 5.52 -0.91 -9.98
CA GLY A 62 4.92 0.22 -9.28
C GLY A 62 5.94 1.33 -9.02
N THR A 63 5.48 2.58 -9.04
CA THR A 63 6.31 3.76 -8.75
C THR A 63 5.93 4.41 -7.43
N SER A 64 6.86 5.12 -6.81
CA SER A 64 6.67 5.84 -5.54
C SER A 64 6.08 7.23 -5.74
N VAL A 65 4.98 7.31 -6.48
CA VAL A 65 4.21 8.55 -6.72
C VAL A 65 3.00 8.62 -5.80
N ARG A 66 2.50 9.84 -5.55
CA ARG A 66 1.34 10.08 -4.66
C ARG A 66 0.10 9.28 -5.03
N GLY A 67 -0.12 9.02 -6.32
CA GLY A 67 -1.25 8.23 -6.82
C GLY A 67 -1.14 6.73 -6.58
N ASN A 68 0.07 6.21 -6.33
CA ASN A 68 0.29 4.78 -6.10
C ASN A 68 0.55 4.45 -4.63
N VAL A 69 0.56 5.43 -3.72
CA VAL A 69 0.81 5.21 -2.29
C VAL A 69 -0.41 5.56 -1.44
N VAL A 70 -0.70 4.69 -0.48
CA VAL A 70 -1.86 4.81 0.41
C VAL A 70 -1.49 4.51 1.86
N PRO A 71 -2.19 5.13 2.84
CA PRO A 71 -2.06 4.76 4.25
C PRO A 71 -2.73 3.41 4.50
N SER A 72 -1.99 2.45 5.04
CA SER A 72 -2.49 1.10 5.38
C SER A 72 -2.21 0.79 6.84
N CYS A 73 -3.11 0.11 7.54
CA CYS A 73 -2.78 -0.40 8.87
C CYS A 73 -1.85 -1.62 8.75
N LYS A 74 -1.12 -1.95 9.82
CA LYS A 74 -0.19 -3.09 9.83
C LYS A 74 -0.88 -4.41 9.42
N ASP A 75 -2.11 -4.64 9.87
CA ASP A 75 -2.87 -5.85 9.56
C ASP A 75 -3.18 -5.96 8.07
N CYS A 76 -3.74 -4.91 7.47
CA CYS A 76 -4.05 -4.86 6.05
C CYS A 76 -2.77 -4.96 5.21
N ASN A 77 -1.72 -4.24 5.60
CA ASN A 77 -0.43 -4.27 4.91
C ASN A 77 0.19 -5.67 4.93
N THR A 78 0.11 -6.37 6.08
CA THR A 78 0.63 -7.74 6.24
C THR A 78 -0.20 -8.77 5.50
N ARG A 79 -1.53 -8.59 5.44
CA ARG A 79 -2.45 -9.48 4.71
C ARG A 79 -2.36 -9.28 3.21
N LYS A 80 -2.18 -8.03 2.74
CA LYS A 80 -1.97 -7.72 1.32
C LYS A 80 -0.66 -8.34 0.82
N GLN A 81 0.43 -8.30 1.59
CA GLN A 81 1.76 -8.74 1.14
C GLN A 81 2.11 -8.22 -0.27
N SER A 82 2.09 -9.11 -1.26
CA SER A 82 2.32 -8.88 -2.67
C SER A 82 1.07 -9.18 -3.50
N LEU A 83 -0.15 -9.04 -2.97
CA LEU A 83 -1.37 -9.18 -3.76
C LEU A 83 -1.59 -7.93 -4.63
N VAL A 84 -1.97 -8.13 -5.90
CA VAL A 84 -2.39 -7.04 -6.81
C VAL A 84 -3.79 -6.53 -6.43
N PRO A 85 -4.20 -5.32 -6.88
CA PRO A 85 -5.50 -4.75 -6.54
C PRO A 85 -6.72 -5.66 -6.84
N VAL A 86 -6.67 -6.51 -7.87
CA VAL A 86 -7.75 -7.47 -8.20
C VAL A 86 -7.87 -8.56 -7.15
N GLU A 87 -6.74 -9.16 -6.74
CA GLU A 87 -6.69 -10.16 -5.66
C GLU A 87 -7.06 -9.55 -4.29
N TRP A 88 -6.82 -8.24 -4.13
CA TRP A 88 -7.21 -7.49 -2.94
C TRP A 88 -8.68 -7.06 -2.94
N ALA A 89 -9.28 -6.82 -4.10
CA ALA A 89 -10.70 -6.48 -4.23
C ALA A 89 -11.61 -7.64 -3.78
N GLU A 90 -11.29 -8.88 -4.17
CA GLU A 90 -11.98 -10.06 -3.63
C GLU A 90 -11.81 -10.20 -2.11
N TYR A 91 -10.63 -9.83 -1.58
CA TYR A 91 -10.39 -9.85 -0.14
C TYR A 91 -11.18 -8.77 0.61
N LEU A 92 -11.31 -7.57 0.05
CA LEU A 92 -12.12 -6.49 0.63
C LEU A 92 -13.61 -6.81 0.59
N ALA A 93 -14.12 -7.37 -0.51
CA ALA A 93 -15.51 -7.83 -0.61
C ALA A 93 -15.85 -8.83 0.50
N ARG A 94 -14.96 -9.79 0.76
CA ARG A 94 -15.10 -10.75 1.88
C ARG A 94 -15.05 -10.12 3.28
N LEU A 95 -14.43 -8.95 3.44
CA LEU A 95 -14.42 -8.23 4.71
C LEU A 95 -15.70 -7.41 4.93
N GLU A 96 -16.30 -6.90 3.85
CA GLU A 96 -17.60 -6.23 3.89
C GLU A 96 -18.71 -7.24 4.21
N GLU A 97 -18.74 -8.40 3.55
CA GLU A 97 -19.73 -9.47 3.81
C GLU A 97 -19.73 -9.96 5.27
N ARG A 98 -18.55 -10.07 5.91
CA ARG A 98 -18.42 -10.50 7.31
C ARG A 98 -18.68 -9.41 8.36
N ALA A 99 -18.82 -8.16 7.94
CA ALA A 99 -19.17 -7.04 8.82
C ALA A 99 -20.69 -6.81 8.85
N GLU A 100 -21.43 -7.38 7.91
CA GLU A 100 -22.89 -7.31 7.79
C GLU A 100 -23.62 -8.52 8.44
N GLU A 101 -22.87 -9.55 8.85
CA GLU A 101 -23.33 -10.63 9.76
C GLU A 101 -23.12 -10.28 11.25
#